data_AF-A0A939FP07-F1
#
_entry.id   AF-A0A939FP07-F1
#
_cell.length_a   1.000
_cell.length_b   1.000
_cell.length_c   1.000
_cell.angle_alpha   90.00
_cell.angle_beta   90.00
_cell.angle_gamma   90.00
#
_symmetry.space_group_name_H-M   'P 1'
#
loop_
_entity.id
_entity.type
_entity.pdbx_description
1 polymer ?
#
loop_
_entity_poly.entity_id
_entity_poly.type
_entity_poly.pdbx_seq_one_letter_code
_entity_poly.pdbx_strand_id
1 'polypeptide(L)'
;MTDGGDERADVLERAGLEPTGDGRLEEVLPPWAAWRPVASWEAEPAVAVREDHPGLVAEVNARWHRLALELGVIGEDGEFLVDAAGTGRGPRRWRRVRLAGTWDLAGVLGDRPGRPEFLTLSTDGETLLGVTSEEYEIWLVAVDRITRRQEEAARAAAEETDEEREAAWRRLVRGPVTAGLRRAWAEGLRWNPAAPEDVRVRLGAVASSPAPDAGPGATSERAERAARDADAEARLPAATDPCLSAASAVLLLDDPREAVRAAAARHPRLPGRVLVTLLRRADAMGDAARNPALPEDVMRWMAG
;
A
#
# COMPACT_ATOMS: atom_id res chain seq x y z
N MET A 1 23.94 -12.75 -10.12
CA MET A 1 22.58 -12.36 -9.69
C MET A 1 21.83 -11.83 -10.90
N THR A 2 21.32 -12.73 -11.73
CA THR A 2 20.55 -12.43 -12.96
C THR A 2 19.34 -13.36 -13.10
N ASP A 3 19.25 -14.38 -12.25
CA ASP A 3 18.30 -15.50 -12.29
C ASP A 3 16.83 -15.05 -12.20
N GLY A 4 16.51 -14.13 -11.27
CA GLY A 4 15.14 -13.69 -11.05
C GLY A 4 14.58 -12.70 -12.09
N GLY A 5 15.39 -12.24 -13.05
CA GLY A 5 14.91 -11.40 -14.16
C GLY A 5 14.35 -12.26 -15.30
N ASP A 6 15.11 -13.30 -15.65
CA ASP A 6 14.76 -14.25 -16.71
C ASP A 6 13.56 -15.11 -16.32
N GLU A 7 13.54 -15.67 -15.09
CA GLU A 7 12.39 -16.44 -14.59
C GLU A 7 11.07 -15.67 -14.63
N ARG A 8 11.12 -14.34 -14.47
CA ARG A 8 9.94 -13.46 -14.50
C ARG A 8 9.48 -13.15 -15.91
N ALA A 9 10.40 -12.94 -16.84
CA ALA A 9 10.09 -12.79 -18.25
C ALA A 9 9.43 -14.07 -18.78
N ASP A 10 9.96 -15.23 -18.39
CA ASP A 10 9.43 -16.54 -18.74
C ASP A 10 8.00 -16.76 -18.24
N VAL A 11 7.67 -16.30 -17.02
CA VAL A 11 6.30 -16.42 -16.49
C VAL A 11 5.30 -15.58 -17.31
N LEU A 12 5.65 -14.35 -17.68
CA LEU A 12 4.77 -13.49 -18.47
C LEU A 12 4.55 -14.08 -19.88
N GLU A 13 5.61 -14.56 -20.52
CA GLU A 13 5.52 -15.19 -21.84
C GLU A 13 4.64 -16.45 -21.79
N ARG A 14 4.82 -17.32 -20.80
CA ARG A 14 3.96 -18.51 -20.61
C ARG A 14 2.49 -18.16 -20.36
N ALA A 15 2.23 -17.05 -19.70
CA ALA A 15 0.87 -16.55 -19.47
C ALA A 15 0.25 -15.94 -20.74
N GLY A 16 1.02 -15.77 -21.82
CA GLY A 16 0.58 -15.09 -23.04
C GLY A 16 0.52 -13.58 -22.87
N LEU A 17 1.42 -13.01 -22.07
CA LEU A 17 1.52 -11.58 -21.82
C LEU A 17 2.75 -10.99 -22.53
N GLU A 18 2.50 -10.07 -23.46
CA GLU A 18 3.53 -9.38 -24.22
C GLU A 18 3.89 -8.05 -23.53
N PRO A 19 5.12 -7.86 -23.03
CA PRO A 19 5.52 -6.60 -22.40
C PRO A 19 5.58 -5.46 -23.42
N THR A 20 5.01 -4.30 -23.10
CA THR A 20 4.97 -3.15 -24.02
C THR A 20 5.87 -1.97 -23.63
N GLY A 21 6.59 -2.09 -22.51
CA GLY A 21 7.60 -1.15 -22.04
C GLY A 21 7.31 -0.58 -20.64
N ASP A 22 8.31 0.07 -20.05
CA ASP A 22 8.26 0.62 -18.69
C ASP A 22 7.73 2.06 -18.67
N GLY A 23 6.46 2.26 -19.07
CA GLY A 23 5.80 3.58 -18.99
C GLY A 23 5.80 4.19 -17.57
N ARG A 24 5.14 5.33 -17.36
CA ARG A 24 5.09 6.03 -16.06
C ARG A 24 4.33 5.27 -14.97
N LEU A 25 4.88 4.16 -14.48
CA LEU A 25 4.32 3.32 -13.41
C LEU A 25 4.34 3.99 -12.04
N GLU A 26 4.96 5.17 -11.93
CA GLU A 26 5.04 5.98 -10.70
C GLU A 26 3.77 6.82 -10.46
N GLU A 27 2.90 6.97 -11.46
CA GLU A 27 1.64 7.75 -11.37
C GLU A 27 0.45 6.90 -10.88
N VAL A 28 0.59 5.58 -10.83
CA VAL A 28 -0.44 4.64 -10.34
C VAL A 28 -0.09 4.10 -8.95
N LEU A 29 -1.08 3.56 -8.25
CA LEU A 29 -0.83 2.94 -6.94
C LEU A 29 0.22 1.85 -7.03
N PRO A 30 1.22 1.80 -6.15
CA PRO A 30 2.20 0.73 -6.18
C PRO A 30 1.53 -0.62 -5.85
N PRO A 31 2.05 -1.76 -6.37
CA PRO A 31 1.36 -3.04 -6.26
C PRO A 31 0.99 -3.43 -4.82
N TRP A 32 1.91 -3.27 -3.88
CA TRP A 32 1.67 -3.58 -2.47
C TRP A 32 0.52 -2.78 -1.84
N ALA A 33 0.23 -1.57 -2.35
CA ALA A 33 -0.93 -0.79 -1.96
C ALA A 33 -2.21 -1.31 -2.63
N ALA A 34 -2.14 -1.61 -3.93
CA ALA A 34 -3.25 -2.16 -4.71
C ALA A 34 -3.73 -3.54 -4.21
N TRP A 35 -2.86 -4.33 -3.58
CA TRP A 35 -3.25 -5.61 -2.97
C TRP A 35 -4.16 -5.46 -1.75
N ARG A 36 -4.13 -4.33 -1.03
CA ARG A 36 -4.91 -4.17 0.22
C ARG A 36 -6.41 -4.33 0.06
N PRO A 37 -7.10 -3.67 -0.90
CA PRO A 37 -8.54 -3.85 -1.05
C PRO A 37 -8.94 -5.25 -1.53
N VAL A 38 -8.02 -5.99 -2.17
CA VAL A 38 -8.28 -7.34 -2.69
C VAL A 38 -8.00 -8.42 -1.64
N ALA A 39 -6.91 -8.30 -0.89
CA ALA A 39 -6.51 -9.25 0.16
C ALA A 39 -7.08 -8.90 1.55
N SER A 40 -8.09 -8.03 1.61
CA SER A 40 -8.78 -7.68 2.85
C SER A 40 -9.72 -8.80 3.25
N TRP A 41 -9.86 -9.05 4.55
CA TRP A 41 -10.90 -9.94 5.07
C TRP A 41 -12.32 -9.39 4.83
N GLU A 42 -12.45 -8.08 4.57
CA GLU A 42 -13.70 -7.40 4.18
C GLU A 42 -13.89 -7.37 2.66
N ALA A 43 -12.96 -7.93 1.87
CA ALA A 43 -13.10 -7.94 0.43
C ALA A 43 -14.34 -8.76 0.03
N GLU A 44 -15.10 -8.24 -0.94
CA GLU A 44 -16.24 -8.94 -1.51
C GLU A 44 -15.95 -9.25 -2.98
N PRO A 45 -16.12 -10.51 -3.42
CA PRO A 45 -15.88 -10.87 -4.81
C PRO A 45 -17.00 -10.31 -5.70
N ALA A 46 -16.61 -9.68 -6.82
CA ALA A 46 -17.55 -9.40 -7.91
C ALA A 46 -18.00 -10.72 -8.57
N VAL A 47 -17.09 -11.71 -8.62
CA VAL A 47 -17.37 -13.07 -9.07
C VAL A 47 -16.60 -14.05 -8.19
N ALA A 48 -17.29 -15.11 -7.74
CA ALA A 48 -16.67 -16.26 -7.08
C ALA A 48 -16.85 -17.51 -7.95
N VAL A 49 -15.76 -18.25 -8.19
CA VAL A 49 -15.76 -19.51 -8.93
C VAL A 49 -15.33 -20.62 -7.99
N ARG A 50 -16.15 -21.66 -7.81
CA ARG A 50 -15.81 -22.76 -6.91
C ARG A 50 -14.58 -23.54 -7.38
N GLU A 51 -13.69 -23.92 -6.47
CA GLU A 51 -12.47 -24.68 -6.79
C GLU A 51 -12.79 -26.06 -7.40
N ASP A 52 -13.97 -26.63 -7.12
CA ASP A 52 -14.44 -27.90 -7.69
C ASP A 52 -15.04 -27.78 -9.10
N HIS A 53 -15.01 -26.60 -9.71
CA HIS A 53 -15.57 -26.38 -11.04
C HIS A 53 -14.83 -27.20 -12.12
N PRO A 54 -15.54 -27.98 -12.97
CA PRO A 54 -14.92 -28.69 -14.06
C PRO A 54 -14.36 -27.68 -15.09
N GLY A 55 -13.04 -27.63 -15.24
CA GLY A 55 -12.39 -26.63 -16.07
C GLY A 55 -12.19 -25.27 -15.38
N LEU A 56 -12.01 -25.26 -14.06
CA LEU A 56 -11.76 -24.07 -13.22
C LEU A 56 -10.91 -22.98 -13.91
N VAL A 57 -9.72 -23.35 -14.41
CA VAL A 57 -8.79 -22.39 -15.06
C VAL A 57 -9.44 -21.67 -16.24
N ALA A 58 -10.12 -22.42 -17.12
CA ALA A 58 -10.78 -21.85 -18.29
C ALA A 58 -11.94 -20.93 -17.88
N GLU A 59 -12.72 -21.32 -16.87
CA GLU A 59 -13.81 -20.50 -16.35
C GLU A 59 -13.29 -19.20 -15.71
N VAL A 60 -12.26 -19.27 -14.86
CA VAL A 60 -11.64 -18.08 -14.24
C VAL A 60 -11.09 -17.14 -15.31
N ASN A 61 -10.36 -17.66 -16.31
CA ASN A 61 -9.85 -16.87 -17.42
C ASN A 61 -10.99 -16.17 -18.19
N ALA A 62 -12.08 -16.89 -18.50
CA ALA A 62 -13.22 -16.32 -19.20
C ALA A 62 -13.93 -15.22 -18.38
N ARG A 63 -14.09 -15.43 -17.07
CA ARG A 63 -14.70 -14.44 -16.16
C ARG A 63 -13.82 -13.21 -15.99
N TRP A 64 -12.52 -13.42 -15.80
CA TRP A 64 -11.55 -12.32 -15.72
C TRP A 64 -11.57 -11.49 -17.00
N HIS A 65 -11.46 -12.10 -18.18
CA HIS A 65 -11.41 -11.37 -19.45
C HIS A 65 -12.69 -10.57 -19.70
N ARG A 66 -13.86 -11.14 -19.41
CA ARG A 66 -15.13 -10.43 -19.51
C ARG A 66 -15.15 -9.20 -18.60
N LEU A 67 -14.83 -9.37 -17.31
CA LEU A 67 -14.82 -8.27 -16.34
C LEU A 67 -13.77 -7.21 -16.71
N ALA A 68 -12.58 -7.62 -17.15
CA ALA A 68 -11.50 -6.73 -17.52
C ALA A 68 -11.89 -5.81 -18.69
N LEU A 69 -12.68 -6.31 -19.65
CA LEU A 69 -13.24 -5.52 -20.74
C LEU A 69 -14.40 -4.64 -20.27
N GLU A 70 -15.35 -5.20 -19.52
CA GLU A 70 -16.54 -4.48 -19.03
C GLU A 70 -16.18 -3.29 -18.13
N LEU A 71 -15.13 -3.44 -17.32
CA LEU A 71 -14.66 -2.44 -16.39
C LEU A 71 -13.56 -1.54 -16.97
N GLY A 72 -13.09 -1.80 -18.19
CA GLY A 72 -12.03 -1.02 -18.84
C GLY A 72 -10.64 -1.19 -18.20
N VAL A 73 -10.37 -2.32 -17.54
CA VAL A 73 -9.00 -2.67 -17.12
C VAL A 73 -8.11 -2.83 -18.35
N ILE A 74 -8.61 -3.50 -19.38
CA ILE A 74 -7.98 -3.55 -20.70
C ILE A 74 -8.48 -2.33 -21.49
N GLY A 75 -7.58 -1.36 -21.71
CA GLY A 75 -7.90 -0.15 -22.48
C GLY A 75 -8.10 -0.41 -23.97
N GLU A 76 -8.45 0.64 -24.73
CA GLU A 76 -8.66 0.55 -26.19
C GLU A 76 -7.43 0.00 -26.94
N ASP A 77 -6.23 0.33 -26.47
CA ASP A 77 -4.95 -0.16 -27.02
C ASP A 77 -4.61 -1.61 -26.59
N GLY A 78 -5.50 -2.26 -25.85
CA GLY A 78 -5.33 -3.61 -25.31
C GLY A 78 -4.34 -3.71 -24.15
N GLU A 79 -3.83 -2.58 -23.66
CA GLU A 79 -2.81 -2.51 -22.61
C GLU A 79 -3.38 -2.41 -21.21
N PHE A 80 -2.69 -3.03 -20.26
CA PHE A 80 -2.99 -2.96 -18.83
C PHE A 80 -1.72 -3.25 -18.01
N LEU A 81 -1.80 -3.05 -16.70
CA LEU A 81 -0.73 -3.36 -15.75
C LEU A 81 -1.03 -4.68 -15.03
N VAL A 82 -0.01 -5.49 -14.79
CA VAL A 82 -0.13 -6.75 -14.04
C VAL A 82 0.93 -6.87 -12.94
N ASP A 83 0.54 -7.42 -11.79
CA ASP A 83 1.44 -7.87 -10.71
C ASP A 83 0.95 -9.26 -10.24
N ALA A 84 1.83 -10.24 -10.10
CA ALA A 84 1.45 -11.61 -9.73
C ALA A 84 2.34 -12.17 -8.61
N ALA A 85 1.72 -12.84 -7.65
CA ALA A 85 2.42 -13.69 -6.68
C ALA A 85 2.87 -14.99 -7.40
N GLY A 86 4.03 -15.52 -6.99
CA GLY A 86 4.66 -16.68 -7.65
C GLY A 86 5.84 -16.34 -8.58
N THR A 87 6.15 -15.06 -8.81
CA THR A 87 7.27 -14.63 -9.68
C THR A 87 8.60 -14.44 -8.93
N GLY A 88 8.78 -15.09 -7.77
CA GLY A 88 10.04 -15.12 -7.01
C GLY A 88 10.21 -14.04 -5.94
N ARG A 89 11.19 -14.24 -5.04
CA ARG A 89 11.55 -13.44 -3.83
C ARG A 89 11.92 -11.96 -4.07
N GLY A 90 11.68 -11.41 -5.25
CA GLY A 90 11.95 -10.00 -5.56
C GLY A 90 10.75 -9.09 -5.25
N PRO A 91 10.97 -7.77 -5.14
CA PRO A 91 9.91 -6.80 -4.85
C PRO A 91 8.81 -6.83 -5.91
N ARG A 92 7.55 -6.65 -5.47
CA ARG A 92 6.34 -6.52 -6.32
C ARG A 92 6.44 -5.28 -7.20
N ARG A 93 6.14 -5.41 -8.50
CA ARG A 93 6.32 -4.36 -9.51
C ARG A 93 5.30 -4.54 -10.63
N TRP A 94 4.61 -3.45 -10.99
CA TRP A 94 3.74 -3.46 -12.16
C TRP A 94 4.52 -3.77 -13.44
N ARG A 95 3.90 -4.52 -14.34
CA ARG A 95 4.36 -4.74 -15.71
C ARG A 95 3.26 -4.32 -16.67
N ARG A 96 3.60 -3.42 -17.60
CA ARG A 96 2.69 -3.04 -18.69
C ARG A 96 2.74 -4.10 -19.79
N VAL A 97 1.59 -4.66 -20.11
CA VAL A 97 1.46 -5.83 -20.99
C VAL A 97 0.24 -5.72 -21.91
N ARG A 98 0.23 -6.53 -22.97
CA ARG A 98 -0.96 -6.87 -23.76
C ARG A 98 -1.18 -8.39 -23.76
N LEU A 99 -2.41 -8.81 -24.02
CA LEU A 99 -2.71 -10.21 -24.28
C LEU A 99 -2.22 -10.60 -25.68
N ALA A 100 -1.47 -11.70 -25.77
CA ALA A 100 -1.17 -12.37 -27.03
C ALA A 100 -2.42 -13.06 -27.61
N GLY A 101 -2.32 -13.58 -28.83
CA GLY A 101 -3.42 -14.34 -29.46
C GLY A 101 -3.82 -15.62 -28.70
N THR A 102 -2.92 -16.14 -27.86
CA THR A 102 -3.16 -17.25 -26.92
C THR A 102 -2.63 -16.86 -25.55
N TRP A 103 -3.44 -17.06 -24.50
CA TRP A 103 -3.10 -16.65 -23.14
C TRP A 103 -3.75 -17.57 -22.10
N ASP A 104 -3.13 -17.64 -20.92
CA ASP A 104 -3.62 -18.42 -19.77
C ASP A 104 -3.11 -17.78 -18.47
N LEU A 105 -3.89 -16.84 -17.92
CA LEU A 105 -3.48 -16.15 -16.69
C LEU A 105 -3.69 -17.04 -15.46
N ALA A 106 -4.88 -17.62 -15.31
CA ALA A 106 -5.22 -18.40 -14.13
C ALA A 106 -4.46 -19.72 -14.00
N GLY A 107 -3.97 -20.27 -15.12
CA GLY A 107 -3.13 -21.47 -15.12
C GLY A 107 -1.65 -21.18 -14.84
N VAL A 108 -1.19 -19.94 -15.02
CA VAL A 108 0.23 -19.57 -14.97
C VAL A 108 0.58 -18.61 -13.84
N LEU A 109 -0.27 -17.61 -13.58
CA LEU A 109 -0.03 -16.54 -12.60
C LEU A 109 -0.54 -16.92 -11.21
N GLY A 110 0.33 -17.52 -10.41
CA GLY A 110 0.07 -17.87 -9.01
C GLY A 110 1.14 -18.82 -8.49
N ASP A 111 0.99 -19.25 -7.24
CA ASP A 111 1.95 -20.16 -6.61
C ASP A 111 1.98 -21.54 -7.29
N ARG A 112 0.82 -22.00 -7.79
CA ARG A 112 0.66 -23.29 -8.49
C ARG A 112 -0.45 -23.19 -9.54
N PRO A 113 -0.41 -23.99 -10.63
CA PRO A 113 -1.49 -24.02 -11.62
C PRO A 113 -2.86 -24.27 -10.98
N GLY A 114 -3.86 -23.46 -11.34
CA GLY A 114 -5.20 -23.53 -10.76
C GLY A 114 -5.37 -22.84 -9.40
N ARG A 115 -4.30 -22.21 -8.88
CA ARG A 115 -4.33 -21.34 -7.69
C ARG A 115 -3.83 -19.95 -8.06
N PRO A 116 -4.62 -19.19 -8.84
CA PRO A 116 -4.23 -17.87 -9.29
C PRO A 116 -4.08 -16.89 -8.12
N GLU A 117 -3.05 -16.06 -8.22
CA GLU A 117 -2.86 -14.93 -7.32
C GLU A 117 -2.19 -13.78 -8.09
N PHE A 118 -3.01 -12.91 -8.67
CA PHE A 118 -2.53 -11.76 -9.43
C PHE A 118 -3.49 -10.57 -9.37
N LEU A 119 -2.96 -9.38 -9.65
CA LEU A 119 -3.68 -8.13 -9.85
C LEU A 119 -3.50 -7.65 -11.28
N THR A 120 -4.56 -7.04 -11.78
CA THR A 120 -4.55 -6.26 -13.01
C THR A 120 -5.10 -4.86 -12.75
N LEU A 121 -4.50 -3.84 -13.34
CA LEU A 121 -4.86 -2.43 -13.15
C LEU A 121 -4.93 -1.72 -14.51
N SER A 122 -5.94 -0.88 -14.71
CA SER A 122 -6.03 -0.01 -15.88
C SER A 122 -4.83 0.92 -15.96
N THR A 123 -4.46 1.35 -17.18
CA THR A 123 -3.28 2.20 -17.39
C THR A 123 -3.43 3.61 -16.80
N ASP A 124 -4.66 4.05 -16.53
CA ASP A 124 -4.98 5.29 -15.81
C ASP A 124 -4.99 5.12 -14.27
N GLY A 125 -4.87 3.89 -13.76
CA GLY A 125 -4.84 3.59 -12.34
C GLY A 125 -6.20 3.60 -11.62
N GLU A 126 -7.32 3.76 -12.33
CA GLU A 126 -8.64 3.93 -11.71
C GLU A 126 -9.39 2.62 -11.44
N THR A 127 -9.06 1.54 -12.15
CA THR A 127 -9.78 0.27 -12.06
C THR A 127 -8.84 -0.90 -11.85
N LEU A 128 -9.03 -1.59 -10.73
CA LEU A 128 -8.28 -2.78 -10.33
C LEU A 128 -9.18 -4.02 -10.39
N LEU A 129 -8.63 -5.11 -10.91
CA LEU A 129 -9.21 -6.43 -10.86
C LEU A 129 -8.18 -7.41 -10.31
N GLY A 130 -8.46 -7.92 -9.11
CA GLY A 130 -7.65 -8.92 -8.45
C GLY A 130 -8.25 -10.32 -8.56
N VAL A 131 -7.40 -11.32 -8.70
CA VAL A 131 -7.77 -12.73 -8.69
C VAL A 131 -6.99 -13.41 -7.55
N THR A 132 -7.73 -14.02 -6.63
CA THR A 132 -7.19 -14.62 -5.40
C THR A 132 -7.74 -16.03 -5.21
N SER A 133 -6.92 -16.89 -4.62
CA SER A 133 -7.31 -18.25 -4.27
C SER A 133 -7.69 -18.29 -2.79
N GLU A 134 -8.98 -18.41 -2.53
CA GLU A 134 -9.54 -18.59 -1.20
C GLU A 134 -9.66 -20.08 -0.85
N GLU A 135 -10.11 -20.40 0.36
CA GLU A 135 -10.10 -21.77 0.90
C GLU A 135 -10.80 -22.80 -0.01
N TYR A 136 -11.86 -22.39 -0.72
CA TYR A 136 -12.66 -23.27 -1.60
C TYR A 136 -13.10 -22.61 -2.92
N GLU A 137 -12.70 -21.37 -3.16
CA GLU A 137 -13.17 -20.57 -4.29
C GLU A 137 -12.05 -19.71 -4.82
N ILE A 138 -12.12 -19.38 -6.10
CA ILE A 138 -11.33 -18.34 -6.73
C ILE A 138 -12.18 -17.07 -6.76
N TRP A 139 -11.69 -16.03 -6.10
CA TRP A 139 -12.37 -14.75 -6.00
C TRP A 139 -11.79 -13.76 -7.01
N LEU A 140 -12.68 -13.14 -7.77
CA LEU A 140 -12.39 -12.01 -8.63
C LEU A 140 -12.95 -10.76 -7.96
N VAL A 141 -12.07 -9.92 -7.45
CA VAL A 141 -12.42 -8.69 -6.71
C VAL A 141 -12.17 -7.49 -7.61
N ALA A 142 -13.22 -6.72 -7.88
CA ALA A 142 -13.15 -5.52 -8.70
C ALA A 142 -13.24 -4.26 -7.82
N VAL A 143 -12.36 -3.30 -8.07
CA VAL A 143 -12.33 -2.00 -7.38
C VAL A 143 -12.23 -0.90 -8.41
N ASP A 144 -13.20 0.00 -8.40
CA ASP A 144 -13.31 1.14 -9.32
C ASP A 144 -13.02 2.47 -8.60
N ARG A 145 -12.71 3.51 -9.40
CA ARG A 145 -12.55 4.89 -8.92
C ARG A 145 -11.57 4.98 -7.75
N ILE A 146 -10.46 4.27 -7.88
CA ILE A 146 -9.49 4.04 -6.81
C ILE A 146 -9.01 5.35 -6.20
N THR A 147 -8.59 6.31 -7.03
CA THR A 147 -8.09 7.61 -6.56
C THR A 147 -9.14 8.31 -5.69
N ARG A 148 -10.38 8.36 -6.17
CA ARG A 148 -11.49 8.97 -5.44
C ARG A 148 -11.75 8.26 -4.11
N ARG A 149 -11.76 6.92 -4.09
CA ARG A 149 -11.95 6.14 -2.85
C ARG A 149 -10.85 6.42 -1.84
N GLN A 150 -9.59 6.53 -2.29
CA GLN A 150 -8.48 6.87 -1.43
C GLN A 150 -8.61 8.29 -0.87
N GLU A 151 -8.98 9.27 -1.70
CA GLU A 151 -9.22 10.64 -1.24
C GLU A 151 -10.37 10.73 -0.24
N GLU A 152 -11.47 10.01 -0.49
CA GLU A 152 -12.61 9.92 0.42
C GLU A 152 -12.21 9.25 1.73
N ALA A 153 -11.48 8.14 1.69
CA ALA A 153 -10.98 7.47 2.88
C ALA A 153 -9.98 8.33 3.66
N ALA A 154 -9.09 9.05 2.97
CA ALA A 154 -8.12 9.96 3.59
C ALA A 154 -8.79 11.18 4.24
N ARG A 155 -9.81 11.76 3.58
CA ARG A 155 -10.62 12.83 4.14
C ARG A 155 -11.43 12.34 5.34
N ALA A 156 -12.11 11.20 5.21
CA ALA A 156 -12.82 10.59 6.32
C ALA A 156 -11.87 10.33 7.48
N ALA A 157 -10.67 9.79 7.23
CA ALA A 157 -9.61 9.57 8.21
C ALA A 157 -9.20 10.87 8.92
N ALA A 158 -9.04 11.97 8.17
CA ALA A 158 -8.67 13.29 8.66
C ALA A 158 -9.75 13.97 9.51
N GLU A 159 -11.02 13.61 9.32
CA GLU A 159 -12.16 14.08 10.11
C GLU A 159 -12.33 13.29 11.44
N GLU A 160 -11.28 12.57 11.88
CA GLU A 160 -11.26 11.86 13.17
C GLU A 160 -11.55 12.81 14.33
N THR A 161 -12.49 12.40 15.19
CA THR A 161 -12.78 13.08 16.46
C THR A 161 -11.81 12.68 17.56
N ASP A 162 -11.67 13.51 18.59
CA ASP A 162 -10.82 13.18 19.74
C ASP A 162 -11.25 11.89 20.44
N GLU A 163 -12.56 11.62 20.50
CA GLU A 163 -13.11 10.37 21.07
C GLU A 163 -12.68 9.13 20.28
N GLU A 164 -12.77 9.19 18.94
CA GLU A 164 -12.31 8.12 18.05
C GLU A 164 -10.81 7.93 18.15
N ARG A 165 -10.05 9.03 18.25
CA ARG A 165 -8.60 9.02 18.42
C ARG A 165 -8.20 8.31 19.71
N GLU A 166 -8.84 8.66 20.83
CA GLU A 166 -8.59 8.02 22.11
C GLU A 166 -8.99 6.52 22.09
N ALA A 167 -10.13 6.21 21.46
CA ALA A 167 -10.58 4.83 21.29
C ALA A 167 -9.58 3.99 20.48
N ALA A 168 -8.97 4.57 19.44
CA ALA A 168 -7.93 3.93 18.65
C ALA A 168 -6.70 3.58 19.51
N TRP A 169 -6.21 4.52 20.33
CA TRP A 169 -5.08 4.26 21.24
C TRP A 169 -5.40 3.18 22.27
N ARG A 170 -6.61 3.21 22.86
CA ARG A 170 -7.08 2.16 23.77
C ARG A 170 -7.10 0.79 23.09
N ARG A 171 -7.50 0.71 21.81
CA ARG A 171 -7.47 -0.53 21.02
C ARG A 171 -6.04 -1.03 20.78
N LEU A 172 -5.10 -0.13 20.49
CA LEU A 172 -3.69 -0.49 20.31
C LEU A 172 -3.13 -1.21 21.54
N VAL A 173 -3.31 -0.61 22.72
CA VAL A 173 -2.74 -1.08 23.99
C VAL A 173 -3.32 -2.43 24.43
N ARG A 174 -4.57 -2.74 24.04
CA ARG A 174 -5.24 -4.01 24.36
C ARG A 174 -4.91 -5.15 23.40
N GLY A 175 -4.37 -4.85 22.22
CA GLY A 175 -4.10 -5.86 21.21
C GLY A 175 -2.82 -6.66 21.49
N PRO A 176 -2.67 -7.86 20.90
CA PRO A 176 -1.48 -8.68 21.08
C PRO A 176 -0.22 -7.95 20.59
N VAL A 177 0.90 -8.17 21.28
CA VAL A 177 2.21 -7.61 20.93
C VAL A 177 3.22 -8.75 20.86
N THR A 178 3.87 -8.88 19.71
CA THR A 178 4.96 -9.85 19.52
C THR A 178 6.29 -9.22 19.94
N ALA A 179 7.30 -10.05 20.24
CA ALA A 179 8.64 -9.56 20.58
C ALA A 179 9.28 -8.77 19.41
N GLY A 180 9.04 -9.20 18.17
CA GLY A 180 9.50 -8.49 16.97
C GLY A 180 8.89 -7.09 16.85
N LEU A 181 7.58 -6.99 17.11
CA LEU A 181 6.86 -5.71 17.11
C LEU A 181 7.39 -4.76 18.19
N ARG A 182 7.57 -5.27 19.42
CA ARG A 182 8.14 -4.49 20.53
C ARG A 182 9.54 -3.99 20.22
N ARG A 183 10.39 -4.81 19.61
CA ARG A 183 11.74 -4.40 19.18
C ARG A 183 11.71 -3.30 18.12
N ALA A 184 10.82 -3.40 17.13
CA ALA A 184 10.69 -2.39 16.09
C ALA A 184 10.20 -1.05 16.65
N TRP A 185 9.23 -1.08 17.58
CA TRP A 185 8.78 0.11 18.29
C TRP A 185 9.87 0.75 19.13
N ALA A 186 10.60 -0.05 19.91
CA ALA A 186 11.72 0.45 20.70
C ALA A 186 12.77 1.13 19.81
N GLU A 187 13.14 0.53 18.69
CA GLU A 187 14.07 1.17 17.75
C GLU A 187 13.51 2.46 17.14
N GLY A 188 12.23 2.50 16.79
CA GLY A 188 11.58 3.73 16.33
C GLY A 188 11.58 4.84 17.39
N LEU A 189 11.18 4.52 18.62
CA LEU A 189 11.08 5.48 19.72
C LEU A 189 12.41 6.14 20.09
N ARG A 190 13.55 5.48 19.84
CA ARG A 190 14.89 6.07 20.02
C ARG A 190 15.15 7.31 19.17
N TRP A 191 14.41 7.44 18.07
CA TRP A 191 14.48 8.57 17.13
C TRP A 191 13.21 9.42 17.18
N ASN A 192 12.30 9.17 18.12
CA ASN A 192 11.09 9.96 18.26
C ASN A 192 11.40 11.29 18.97
N PRO A 193 11.20 12.44 18.30
CA PRO A 193 11.51 13.75 18.88
C PRO A 193 10.61 14.11 20.07
N ALA A 194 9.43 13.50 20.19
CA ALA A 194 8.49 13.69 21.29
C ALA A 194 8.63 12.64 22.40
N ALA A 195 9.60 11.71 22.32
CA ALA A 195 9.79 10.69 23.35
C ALA A 195 10.01 11.33 24.74
N PRO A 196 9.28 10.90 25.79
CA PRO A 196 9.47 11.37 27.16
C PRO A 196 10.87 11.01 27.67
N GLU A 197 11.41 11.80 28.60
CA GLU A 197 12.78 11.61 29.10
C GLU A 197 13.02 10.21 29.68
N ASP A 198 12.04 9.65 30.39
CA ASP A 198 12.14 8.29 30.94
C ASP A 198 12.24 7.21 29.84
N VAL A 199 11.54 7.40 28.72
CA VAL A 199 11.63 6.54 27.54
C VAL A 199 12.96 6.74 26.83
N ARG A 200 13.43 7.99 26.68
CA ARG A 200 14.72 8.32 26.06
C ARG A 200 15.89 7.69 26.79
N VAL A 201 15.92 7.81 28.12
CA VAL A 201 16.95 7.22 28.98
C VAL A 201 16.91 5.70 28.89
N ARG A 202 15.72 5.09 28.98
CA ARG A 202 15.56 3.62 28.91
C ARG A 202 16.06 3.03 27.60
N LEU A 203 15.76 3.69 26.47
CA LEU A 203 16.05 3.18 25.14
C LEU A 203 17.39 3.66 24.57
N GLY A 204 18.11 4.55 25.27
CA GLY A 204 19.34 5.17 24.76
C GLY A 204 19.05 5.94 23.47
N ALA A 205 18.15 6.92 23.56
CA ALA A 205 17.73 7.75 22.43
C ALA A 205 18.89 8.56 21.87
N VAL A 206 18.85 8.80 20.57
CA VAL A 206 19.82 9.61 19.86
C VAL A 206 19.29 11.04 19.78
N ALA A 207 20.14 12.04 20.00
CA ALA A 207 19.75 13.43 19.81
C ALA A 207 19.29 13.64 18.36
N SER A 208 17.99 13.88 18.17
CA SER A 208 17.47 14.32 16.88
C SER A 208 17.78 15.81 16.71
N SER A 209 18.16 16.21 15.49
CA SER A 209 18.11 17.63 15.15
C SER A 209 16.67 18.14 15.37
N PRO A 210 16.49 19.34 15.94
CA PRO A 210 15.18 19.96 16.00
C PRO A 210 14.62 20.07 14.58
N ALA A 211 13.31 19.84 14.44
CA ALA A 211 12.64 20.10 13.18
C ALA A 211 12.93 21.56 12.76
N PRO A 212 13.22 21.82 11.48
CA PRO A 212 13.41 23.20 11.03
C PRO A 212 12.17 24.02 11.40
N ASP A 213 12.41 25.16 12.04
CA ASP A 213 11.34 26.08 12.42
C ASP A 213 10.57 26.47 11.14
N ALA A 214 9.25 26.34 11.16
CA ALA A 214 8.42 26.63 10.01
C ALA A 214 8.48 28.15 9.76
N GLY A 215 9.41 28.57 8.91
CA GLY A 215 9.55 29.97 8.54
C GLY A 215 8.21 30.52 8.02
N PRO A 216 7.85 31.77 8.35
CA PRO A 216 6.60 32.35 7.89
C PRO A 216 6.69 32.57 6.37
N GLY A 217 6.11 31.64 5.59
CA GLY A 217 6.13 31.77 4.12
C GLY A 217 5.65 30.58 3.29
N ALA A 218 5.46 29.38 3.85
CA ALA A 218 4.86 28.26 3.10
C ALA A 218 3.33 28.32 3.21
N THR A 219 2.65 28.70 2.13
CA THR A 219 1.19 28.57 2.06
C THR A 219 0.81 27.09 1.96
N SER A 220 -0.25 26.67 2.65
CA SER A 220 -0.78 25.30 2.58
C SER A 220 -0.97 24.82 1.13
N GLU A 221 -1.36 25.71 0.22
CA GLU A 221 -1.51 25.42 -1.21
C GLU A 221 -0.21 24.90 -1.87
N ARG A 222 0.97 25.42 -1.48
CA ARG A 222 2.25 24.97 -2.04
C ARG A 222 2.57 23.54 -1.61
N ALA A 223 2.41 23.23 -0.33
CA ALA A 223 2.63 21.89 0.21
C ALA A 223 1.67 20.88 -0.44
N GLU A 224 0.39 21.27 -0.57
CA GLU A 224 -0.65 20.45 -1.22
C GLU A 224 -0.34 20.18 -2.70
N ARG A 225 0.13 21.18 -3.43
CA ARG A 225 0.54 21.01 -4.84
C ARG A 225 1.76 20.12 -4.97
N ALA A 226 2.79 20.36 -4.15
CA ALA A 226 4.02 19.59 -4.16
C ALA A 226 3.80 18.11 -3.76
N ALA A 227 2.85 17.83 -2.85
CA ALA A 227 2.48 16.46 -2.49
C ALA A 227 1.84 15.66 -3.65
N ARG A 228 1.31 16.34 -4.68
CA ARG A 228 0.72 15.73 -5.88
C ARG A 228 1.64 15.78 -7.10
N ASP A 229 2.87 16.25 -6.91
CA ASP A 229 3.83 16.38 -8.01
C ASP A 229 4.21 14.99 -8.54
N ALA A 230 4.47 14.88 -9.84
CA ALA A 230 4.95 13.63 -10.44
C ALA A 230 6.38 13.28 -9.94
N ASP A 231 7.18 14.28 -9.58
CA ASP A 231 8.53 14.10 -9.05
C ASP A 231 8.50 13.82 -7.54
N ALA A 232 9.08 12.68 -7.14
CA ALA A 232 9.19 12.31 -5.74
C ALA A 232 10.10 13.23 -4.93
N GLU A 233 11.08 13.87 -5.56
CA GLU A 233 11.95 14.86 -4.90
C GLU A 233 11.17 16.13 -4.50
N ALA A 234 10.06 16.43 -5.19
CA ALA A 234 9.13 17.47 -4.78
C ALA A 234 8.14 17.01 -3.70
N ARG A 235 7.70 15.74 -3.75
CA ARG A 235 6.80 15.17 -2.74
C ARG A 235 7.46 14.97 -1.37
N LEU A 236 8.74 14.60 -1.32
CA LEU A 236 9.44 14.32 -0.06
C LEU A 236 9.47 15.55 0.90
N PRO A 237 9.88 16.75 0.47
CA PRO A 237 9.76 17.96 1.30
C PRO A 237 8.32 18.23 1.74
N ALA A 238 7.34 18.04 0.85
CA ALA A 238 5.93 18.25 1.15
C ALA A 238 5.43 17.31 2.26
N ALA A 239 5.87 16.05 2.25
CA ALA A 239 5.54 15.05 3.28
C ALA A 239 6.04 15.41 4.69
N THR A 240 7.01 16.33 4.79
CA THR A 240 7.53 16.84 6.06
C THR A 240 7.01 18.23 6.41
N ASP A 241 6.29 18.88 5.49
CA ASP A 241 5.82 20.25 5.64
C ASP A 241 4.66 20.32 6.65
N PRO A 242 4.80 21.05 7.78
CA PRO A 242 3.75 21.16 8.78
C PRO A 242 2.41 21.72 8.27
N CYS A 243 2.42 22.42 7.12
CA CYS A 243 1.22 22.97 6.49
C CYS A 243 0.44 21.95 5.65
N LEU A 244 0.99 20.76 5.38
CA LEU A 244 0.27 19.70 4.67
C LEU A 244 -0.96 19.26 5.47
N SER A 245 -2.08 18.99 4.78
CA SER A 245 -3.27 18.46 5.45
C SER A 245 -3.07 17.03 5.94
N ALA A 246 -3.87 16.62 6.94
CA ALA A 246 -3.89 15.25 7.41
C ALA A 246 -4.30 14.26 6.30
N ALA A 247 -5.26 14.63 5.44
CA ALA A 247 -5.71 13.81 4.33
C ALA A 247 -4.59 13.57 3.31
N SER A 248 -3.87 14.63 2.90
CA SER A 248 -2.73 14.47 1.98
C SER A 248 -1.57 13.69 2.61
N ALA A 249 -1.31 13.86 3.90
CA ALA A 249 -0.35 13.01 4.61
C ALA A 249 -0.77 11.53 4.61
N VAL A 250 -2.06 11.22 4.73
CA VAL A 250 -2.58 9.85 4.63
C VAL A 250 -2.39 9.28 3.22
N LEU A 251 -2.65 10.06 2.17
CA LEU A 251 -2.43 9.62 0.79
C LEU A 251 -0.95 9.27 0.51
N LEU A 252 -0.02 10.08 1.04
CA LEU A 252 1.42 9.83 0.88
C LEU A 252 1.93 8.58 1.61
N LEU A 253 1.13 7.95 2.49
CA LEU A 253 1.47 6.63 3.04
C LEU A 253 1.51 5.55 1.97
N ASP A 254 0.87 5.78 0.82
CA ASP A 254 0.81 4.86 -0.31
C ASP A 254 1.78 5.27 -1.43
N ASP A 255 2.66 6.25 -1.18
CA ASP A 255 3.62 6.75 -2.18
C ASP A 255 4.54 5.62 -2.69
N PRO A 256 4.87 5.58 -4.00
CA PRO A 256 5.84 4.62 -4.53
C PRO A 256 7.22 4.67 -3.86
N ARG A 257 7.68 5.86 -3.44
CA ARG A 257 9.00 6.04 -2.81
C ARG A 257 8.92 5.85 -1.30
N GLU A 258 9.77 4.93 -0.80
CA GLU A 258 9.87 4.61 0.63
C GLU A 258 10.18 5.84 1.49
N ALA A 259 11.08 6.71 1.04
CA ALA A 259 11.43 7.93 1.77
C ALA A 259 10.22 8.85 2.01
N VAL A 260 9.33 8.96 1.01
CA VAL A 260 8.10 9.76 1.11
C VAL A 260 7.12 9.12 2.07
N ARG A 261 6.90 7.79 1.98
CA ARG A 261 6.06 7.05 2.94
C ARG A 261 6.54 7.18 4.37
N ALA A 262 7.85 7.05 4.57
CA ALA A 262 8.49 7.15 5.87
C ALA A 262 8.31 8.57 6.44
N ALA A 263 8.45 9.61 5.60
CA ALA A 263 8.17 11.00 5.99
C ALA A 263 6.69 11.20 6.36
N ALA A 264 5.77 10.71 5.54
CA ALA A 264 4.33 10.77 5.78
C ALA A 264 3.96 10.06 7.11
N ALA A 265 4.50 8.87 7.37
CA ALA A 265 4.29 8.12 8.62
C ALA A 265 4.75 8.87 9.88
N ARG A 266 5.68 9.82 9.75
CA ARG A 266 6.16 10.69 10.83
C ARG A 266 5.47 12.06 10.87
N HIS A 267 4.51 12.32 9.98
CA HIS A 267 3.86 13.61 9.89
C HIS A 267 3.00 13.89 11.14
N PRO A 268 3.13 15.07 11.79
CA PRO A 268 2.47 15.36 13.08
C PRO A 268 0.94 15.42 13.00
N ARG A 269 0.37 15.60 11.80
CA ARG A 269 -1.08 15.66 11.59
C ARG A 269 -1.71 14.32 11.20
N LEU A 270 -0.97 13.20 11.24
CA LEU A 270 -1.60 11.90 10.97
C LEU A 270 -2.68 11.57 12.00
N PRO A 271 -3.86 11.08 11.57
CA PRO A 271 -4.90 10.61 12.48
C PRO A 271 -4.43 9.44 13.35
N GLY A 272 -4.92 9.36 14.59
CA GLY A 272 -4.55 8.32 15.54
C GLY A 272 -4.91 6.92 15.07
N ARG A 273 -6.11 6.71 14.50
CA ARG A 273 -6.51 5.42 13.93
C ARG A 273 -5.61 4.94 12.78
N VAL A 274 -5.08 5.88 11.99
CA VAL A 274 -4.12 5.57 10.93
C VAL A 274 -2.78 5.17 11.56
N LEU A 275 -2.29 5.91 12.56
CA LEU A 275 -1.07 5.56 13.29
C LEU A 275 -1.15 4.20 13.99
N VAL A 276 -2.29 3.86 14.61
CA VAL A 276 -2.51 2.53 15.22
C VAL A 276 -2.38 1.41 14.19
N THR A 277 -2.86 1.64 12.97
CA THR A 277 -2.74 0.70 11.86
C THR A 277 -1.27 0.57 11.44
N LEU A 278 -0.58 1.70 11.20
CA LEU A 278 0.84 1.72 10.82
C LEU A 278 1.76 1.08 11.88
N LEU A 279 1.49 1.31 13.16
CA LEU A 279 2.23 0.71 14.26
C LEU A 279 2.17 -0.82 14.26
N ARG A 280 1.17 -1.43 13.61
CA ARG A 280 1.04 -2.89 13.50
C ARG A 280 1.51 -3.45 12.15
N ARG A 281 1.85 -2.57 11.21
CA ARG A 281 2.29 -2.94 9.86
C ARG A 281 3.79 -3.14 9.82
N ALA A 282 4.24 -4.30 9.35
CA ALA A 282 5.65 -4.67 9.36
C ALA A 282 6.56 -3.70 8.59
N ASP A 283 6.04 -3.09 7.51
CA ASP A 283 6.73 -2.15 6.64
C ASP A 283 6.74 -0.70 7.17
N ALA A 284 5.93 -0.36 8.17
CA ALA A 284 5.74 1.02 8.63
C ALA A 284 5.89 1.21 10.15
N MET A 285 5.90 0.13 10.94
CA MET A 285 5.87 0.18 12.42
C MET A 285 7.02 0.99 13.03
N GLY A 286 8.21 0.96 12.44
CA GLY A 286 9.38 1.70 12.92
C GLY A 286 9.25 3.20 12.69
N ASP A 287 8.80 3.62 11.50
CA ASP A 287 8.55 5.03 11.19
C ASP A 287 7.35 5.59 11.94
N ALA A 288 6.28 4.80 12.09
CA ALA A 288 5.12 5.19 12.89
C ALA A 288 5.50 5.41 14.37
N ALA A 289 6.41 4.59 14.92
CA ALA A 289 6.92 4.76 16.28
C ALA A 289 7.77 6.04 16.44
N ARG A 290 8.26 6.65 15.35
CA ARG A 290 8.95 7.95 15.36
C ARG A 290 8.00 9.14 15.30
N ASN A 291 6.70 8.92 15.12
CA ASN A 291 5.75 10.00 14.93
C ASN A 291 5.63 10.86 16.20
N PRO A 292 5.76 12.20 16.12
CA PRO A 292 5.68 13.10 17.28
C PRO A 292 4.28 13.20 17.88
N ALA A 293 3.24 12.75 17.20
CA ALA A 293 1.85 12.79 17.66
C ALA A 293 1.44 11.57 18.50
N LEU A 294 2.38 10.67 18.83
CA LEU A 294 2.14 9.57 19.75
C LEU A 294 1.93 10.12 21.17
N PRO A 295 0.90 9.64 21.91
CA PRO A 295 0.73 9.96 23.32
C PRO A 295 1.87 9.40 24.19
N GLU A 296 2.24 10.11 25.26
CA GLU A 296 3.34 9.68 26.13
C GLU A 296 3.11 8.34 26.83
N ASP A 297 1.88 8.09 27.28
CA ASP A 297 1.47 6.82 27.90
C ASP A 297 1.58 5.66 26.91
N VAL A 298 1.19 5.88 25.66
CA VAL A 298 1.38 4.92 24.56
C VAL A 298 2.87 4.66 24.33
N MET A 299 3.71 5.71 24.29
CA MET A 299 5.17 5.54 24.14
C MET A 299 5.78 4.75 25.29
N ARG A 300 5.37 5.01 26.53
CA ARG A 300 5.84 4.27 27.72
C ARG A 300 5.43 2.80 27.67
N TRP A 301 4.21 2.51 27.22
CA TRP A 301 3.71 1.14 27.03
C TRP A 301 4.46 0.41 25.91
N MET A 302 4.70 1.07 24.77
CA MET A 302 5.47 0.52 23.65
C MET A 302 6.92 0.20 24.04
N ALA A 303 7.52 1.00 24.94
CA ALA A 303 8.88 0.85 25.42
C ALA A 303 9.04 -0.12 26.60
N GLY A 304 7.94 -0.68 27.15
CA GLY A 304 7.96 -1.71 28.19
C GLY A 304 7.90 -3.10 27.58
#